data_AF-A0A7X1Z8Q8-F1
#
_entry.id   AF-A0A7X1Z8Q8-F1
#
_cell.length_a   1.000
_cell.length_b   1.000
_cell.length_c   1.000
_cell.angle_alpha   90.00
_cell.angle_beta   90.00
_cell.angle_gamma   90.00
#
_symmetry.space_group_name_H-M   'P 1'
#
loop_
_entity.id
_entity.type
_entity.pdbx_description
1 polymer ?
#
loop_
_entity_poly.entity_id
_entity_poly.type
_entity_poly.pdbx_seq_one_letter_code
_entity_poly.pdbx_strand_id
1 'polypeptide(L)'
;MPKRIKKQQHWTNKITRFIAKLILVILMIAGISKFSSTQTNDNPTSKTLATQVQQVTQYHFIRTIAPIVKTTSAPYHLLSSITLAQACLESDFGQSSLASQYHNLFGVKAYGDVPKIKLDTKEFVNGKWITISGSFRVYENDTASIQGHARLLANGTTWNPKQYASVLQAKDYKTAANALYTSGYATDPTYAKKIIEMIETYHLDQYDAKTPPTTP
;
A
#
# COMPACT_ATOMS: atom_id res chain seq x y z
N MET A 1 72.15 -38.58 9.36
CA MET A 1 71.02 -39.43 9.81
C MET A 1 70.58 -38.98 11.22
N PRO A 2 69.32 -39.14 11.66
CA PRO A 2 68.11 -38.40 11.25
C PRO A 2 67.40 -37.60 12.37
N LYS A 3 66.50 -36.72 11.90
CA LYS A 3 65.30 -36.07 12.48
C LYS A 3 64.62 -36.71 13.72
N ARG A 4 64.06 -35.88 14.62
CA ARG A 4 62.64 -35.40 14.58
C ARG A 4 62.26 -34.54 15.82
N ILE A 5 61.90 -33.28 15.59
CA ILE A 5 61.25 -32.37 16.56
C ILE A 5 59.75 -32.27 16.19
N LYS A 6 58.85 -32.83 17.01
CA LYS A 6 57.38 -32.63 16.94
C LYS A 6 56.69 -32.97 18.27
N LYS A 7 56.93 -32.21 19.35
CA LYS A 7 56.16 -32.42 20.60
C LYS A 7 55.72 -31.16 21.36
N GLN A 8 56.26 -29.98 21.07
CA GLN A 8 55.88 -28.75 21.80
C GLN A 8 54.66 -27.99 21.23
N GLN A 9 54.26 -28.25 19.99
CA GLN A 9 53.17 -27.49 19.33
C GLN A 9 51.76 -27.92 19.76
N HIS A 10 51.61 -29.07 20.42
CA HIS A 10 50.29 -29.66 20.68
C HIS A 10 49.69 -29.30 22.06
N TRP A 11 50.52 -28.84 23.00
CA TRP A 11 50.09 -28.53 24.38
C TRP A 11 49.66 -27.06 24.54
N THR A 12 50.32 -26.14 23.81
CA THR A 12 49.97 -24.71 23.76
C THR A 12 48.58 -24.48 23.15
N ASN A 13 48.16 -25.33 22.21
CA ASN A 13 46.82 -25.29 21.59
C ASN A 13 45.69 -25.79 22.50
N LYS A 14 45.99 -26.55 23.56
CA LYS A 14 44.96 -26.98 24.53
C LYS A 14 44.74 -25.94 25.62
N ILE A 15 45.80 -25.30 26.11
CA ILE A 15 45.72 -24.23 27.13
C ILE A 15 45.11 -22.95 26.55
N THR A 16 45.47 -22.56 25.33
CA THR A 16 44.82 -21.42 24.63
C THR A 16 43.33 -21.66 24.37
N ARG A 17 42.90 -22.90 24.08
CA ARG A 17 41.49 -23.27 23.92
C ARG A 17 40.70 -23.31 25.24
N PHE A 18 41.37 -23.54 26.38
CA PHE A 18 40.73 -23.50 27.69
C PHE A 18 40.61 -22.07 28.24
N ILE A 19 41.66 -21.24 28.08
CA ILE A 19 41.64 -19.82 28.48
C ILE A 19 40.66 -19.03 27.59
N ALA A 20 40.58 -19.32 26.28
CA ALA A 20 39.59 -18.71 25.39
C ALA A 20 38.14 -19.08 25.75
N LYS A 21 37.90 -20.30 26.26
CA LYS A 21 36.56 -20.70 26.74
C LYS A 21 36.20 -20.09 28.10
N LEU A 22 37.18 -19.86 28.99
CA LEU A 22 36.94 -19.22 30.29
C LEU A 22 36.69 -17.71 30.16
N ILE A 23 37.34 -17.04 29.21
CA ILE A 23 37.07 -15.62 28.86
C ILE A 23 35.68 -15.47 28.20
N LEU A 24 35.19 -16.48 27.47
CA LEU A 24 33.86 -16.45 26.84
C LEU A 24 32.72 -16.65 27.84
N VAL A 25 32.94 -17.34 28.96
CA VAL A 25 31.95 -17.49 30.05
C VAL A 25 31.91 -16.26 30.96
N ILE A 26 33.04 -15.59 31.21
CA ILE A 26 33.07 -14.33 31.97
C ILE A 26 32.49 -13.17 31.12
N LEU A 27 32.63 -13.18 29.80
CA LEU A 27 31.92 -12.26 28.89
C LEU A 27 30.42 -12.56 28.74
N MET A 28 29.98 -13.79 29.04
CA MET A 28 28.55 -14.12 29.15
C MET A 28 27.94 -13.64 30.48
N ILE A 29 28.71 -13.61 31.56
CA ILE A 29 28.23 -13.10 32.87
C ILE A 29 28.32 -11.55 32.93
N ALA A 30 29.35 -10.93 32.33
CA ALA A 30 29.44 -9.48 32.23
C ALA A 30 28.50 -8.87 31.17
N GLY A 31 28.01 -9.68 30.22
CA GLY A 31 26.97 -9.29 29.25
C GLY A 31 25.57 -9.14 29.88
N ILE A 32 25.35 -9.66 31.09
CA ILE A 32 24.08 -9.54 31.82
C ILE A 32 23.98 -8.20 32.57
N SER A 33 25.10 -7.49 32.81
CA SER A 33 25.11 -6.22 33.55
C SER A 33 24.71 -4.98 32.74
N LYS A 34 24.34 -5.15 31.46
CA LYS A 34 23.63 -4.13 30.66
C LYS A 34 22.27 -4.60 30.15
N PHE A 35 21.73 -5.69 30.69
CA PHE A 35 20.29 -5.87 30.75
C PHE A 35 19.73 -5.12 31.97
N SER A 36 20.11 -3.85 32.12
CA SER A 36 19.25 -2.93 32.85
C SER A 36 17.99 -2.91 32.03
N SER A 37 16.98 -3.59 32.55
CA SER A 37 15.61 -3.47 32.12
C SER A 37 15.25 -1.99 32.21
N THR A 38 15.51 -1.23 31.15
CA THR A 38 14.59 -0.17 30.77
C THR A 38 13.37 -0.89 30.23
N GLN A 39 12.63 -1.50 31.16
CA GLN A 39 11.20 -1.55 31.08
C GLN A 39 10.79 -0.09 31.22
N THR A 40 10.93 0.68 30.13
CA THR A 40 10.22 1.94 30.05
C THR A 40 8.76 1.54 30.10
N ASN A 41 8.08 1.95 31.17
CA ASN A 41 6.62 2.05 31.18
C ASN A 41 6.23 3.16 30.18
N ASP A 42 6.59 3.00 28.91
CA ASP A 42 6.07 3.84 27.84
C ASP A 42 4.70 3.28 27.52
N ASN A 43 3.71 3.66 28.34
CA ASN A 43 2.33 3.64 27.90
C ASN A 43 2.32 4.39 26.56
N PRO A 44 1.97 3.77 25.43
CA PRO A 44 1.94 4.47 24.16
C PRO A 44 1.03 5.68 24.35
N THR A 45 1.57 6.88 24.21
CA THR A 45 0.77 8.10 24.28
C THR A 45 -0.42 7.95 23.34
N SER A 46 -1.57 8.55 23.67
CA SER A 46 -2.81 8.40 22.89
C SER A 46 -2.61 8.67 21.38
N LYS A 47 -1.61 9.48 21.03
CA LYS A 47 -1.18 9.74 19.64
C LYS A 47 -0.54 8.53 18.97
N THR A 48 0.37 7.82 19.64
CA THR A 48 0.99 6.58 19.11
C THR A 48 -0.05 5.50 18.88
N LEU A 49 -0.98 5.33 19.83
CA LEU A 49 -2.06 4.36 19.70
C LEU A 49 -3.00 4.72 18.54
N ALA A 50 -3.37 6.01 18.41
CA ALA A 50 -4.21 6.47 17.30
C ALA A 50 -3.54 6.22 15.93
N THR A 51 -2.25 6.49 15.79
CA THR A 51 -1.51 6.20 14.55
C THR A 51 -1.48 4.71 14.24
N GLN A 52 -1.25 3.84 15.25
CA GLN A 52 -1.26 2.40 15.06
C GLN A 52 -2.64 1.88 14.64
N VAL A 53 -3.70 2.34 15.30
CA VAL A 53 -5.08 2.00 14.94
C VAL A 53 -5.39 2.45 13.51
N GLN A 54 -5.00 3.67 13.13
CA GLN A 54 -5.18 4.18 11.78
C GLN A 54 -4.47 3.29 10.75
N GLN A 55 -3.20 2.94 10.98
CA GLN A 55 -2.47 2.06 10.08
C GLN A 55 -3.11 0.68 9.95
N VAL A 56 -3.56 0.09 11.07
CA VAL A 56 -4.27 -1.19 11.05
C VAL A 56 -5.55 -1.11 10.22
N THR A 57 -6.36 -0.05 10.40
CA THR A 57 -7.58 0.18 9.61
C THR A 57 -7.26 0.33 8.12
N GLN A 58 -6.22 1.09 7.78
CA GLN A 58 -5.79 1.29 6.39
C GLN A 58 -5.35 -0.03 5.73
N TYR A 59 -4.51 -0.83 6.39
CA TYR A 59 -4.09 -2.14 5.89
C TYR A 59 -5.26 -3.14 5.84
N HIS A 60 -6.20 -3.08 6.78
CA HIS A 60 -7.41 -3.90 6.76
C HIS A 60 -8.25 -3.61 5.52
N PHE A 61 -8.47 -2.33 5.19
CA PHE A 61 -9.16 -1.92 3.98
C PHE A 61 -8.47 -2.48 2.72
N ILE A 62 -7.15 -2.24 2.59
CA ILE A 62 -6.36 -2.74 1.44
C ILE A 62 -6.52 -4.26 1.28
N ARG A 63 -6.33 -5.02 2.36
CA ARG A 63 -6.44 -6.49 2.33
C ARG A 63 -7.84 -6.98 1.98
N THR A 64 -8.87 -6.24 2.37
CA THR A 64 -10.27 -6.57 2.07
C THR A 64 -10.55 -6.45 0.58
N ILE A 65 -10.11 -5.37 -0.06
CA ILE A 65 -10.43 -5.11 -1.48
C ILE A 65 -9.42 -5.71 -2.46
N ALA A 66 -8.19 -6.03 -2.04
CA ALA A 66 -7.13 -6.53 -2.93
C ALA A 66 -7.50 -7.78 -3.75
N PRO A 67 -8.15 -8.83 -3.19
CA PRO A 67 -8.58 -9.98 -3.99
C PRO A 67 -9.59 -9.58 -5.08
N ILE A 68 -10.53 -8.69 -4.74
CA ILE A 68 -11.54 -8.19 -5.68
C ILE A 68 -10.83 -7.43 -6.81
N VAL A 69 -9.99 -6.44 -6.46
CA VAL A 69 -9.23 -5.65 -7.44
C VAL A 69 -8.42 -6.53 -8.37
N LYS A 70 -7.70 -7.53 -7.83
CA LYS A 70 -6.89 -8.45 -8.65
C LYS A 70 -7.74 -9.19 -9.68
N THR A 71 -8.91 -9.69 -9.27
CA THR A 71 -9.81 -10.41 -10.18
C THR A 71 -10.46 -9.49 -11.22
N THR A 72 -10.85 -8.27 -10.84
CA THR A 72 -11.54 -7.34 -11.76
C THR A 72 -10.59 -6.65 -12.73
N SER A 73 -9.34 -6.42 -12.33
CA SER A 73 -8.35 -5.71 -13.15
C SER A 73 -7.66 -6.61 -14.16
N ALA A 74 -7.55 -7.92 -13.87
CA ALA A 74 -6.85 -8.88 -14.71
C ALA A 74 -7.34 -8.97 -16.17
N PRO A 75 -8.66 -9.03 -16.47
CA PRO A 75 -9.17 -9.10 -17.84
C PRO A 75 -8.83 -7.88 -18.70
N TYR A 76 -8.56 -6.73 -18.06
CA TYR A 76 -8.27 -5.47 -18.74
C TYR A 76 -6.78 -5.12 -18.76
N HIS A 77 -5.93 -5.99 -18.21
CA HIS A 77 -4.51 -5.71 -17.99
C HIS A 77 -4.24 -4.42 -17.19
N LEU A 78 -5.19 -4.04 -16.33
CA LEU A 78 -5.06 -2.91 -15.44
C LEU A 78 -4.18 -3.28 -14.25
N LEU A 79 -3.22 -2.42 -13.89
CA LEU A 79 -2.39 -2.61 -12.71
C LEU A 79 -3.26 -2.56 -11.44
N SER A 80 -3.13 -3.57 -10.59
CA SER A 80 -3.92 -3.66 -9.35
C SER A 80 -3.48 -2.60 -8.35
N SER A 81 -2.19 -2.26 -8.34
CA SER A 81 -1.62 -1.18 -7.53
C SER A 81 -2.30 0.17 -7.81
N ILE A 82 -2.58 0.46 -9.09
CA ILE A 82 -3.28 1.69 -9.51
C ILE A 82 -4.69 1.72 -8.96
N THR A 83 -5.46 0.64 -9.14
CA THR A 83 -6.84 0.58 -8.66
C THR A 83 -6.91 0.64 -7.13
N LEU A 84 -6.00 -0.04 -6.43
CA LEU A 84 -5.89 0.00 -4.97
C LEU A 84 -5.53 1.40 -4.48
N ALA A 85 -4.54 2.05 -5.09
CA ALA A 85 -4.12 3.39 -4.71
C ALA A 85 -5.23 4.42 -4.91
N GLN A 86 -5.95 4.36 -6.03
CA GLN A 86 -7.12 5.20 -6.26
C GLN A 86 -8.21 4.90 -5.23
N ALA A 87 -8.55 3.64 -4.97
CA ALA A 87 -9.54 3.31 -3.95
C ALA A 87 -9.14 3.86 -2.57
N CYS A 88 -7.90 3.68 -2.13
CA CYS A 88 -7.42 4.23 -0.85
C CYS A 88 -7.50 5.76 -0.80
N LEU A 89 -7.03 6.44 -1.85
CA LEU A 89 -6.98 7.90 -1.92
C LEU A 89 -8.38 8.54 -1.96
N GLU A 90 -9.25 8.03 -2.83
CA GLU A 90 -10.56 8.62 -3.10
C GLU A 90 -11.58 8.32 -2.00
N SER A 91 -11.42 7.20 -1.27
CA SER A 91 -12.36 6.77 -0.23
C SER A 91 -11.91 7.06 1.19
N ASP A 92 -10.71 7.62 1.38
CA ASP A 92 -10.04 7.67 2.70
C ASP A 92 -9.99 6.28 3.37
N PHE A 93 -9.49 5.29 2.62
CA PHE A 93 -9.46 3.89 3.04
C PHE A 93 -10.84 3.34 3.45
N GLY A 94 -11.87 3.70 2.69
CA GLY A 94 -13.27 3.30 2.90
C GLY A 94 -14.02 4.14 3.94
N GLN A 95 -13.37 5.11 4.59
CA GLN A 95 -13.96 5.86 5.71
C GLN A 95 -14.78 7.07 5.29
N SER A 96 -14.64 7.57 4.05
CA SER A 96 -15.46 8.67 3.57
C SER A 96 -16.95 8.30 3.65
N SER A 97 -17.82 9.27 3.92
CA SER A 97 -19.28 9.01 3.98
C SER A 97 -19.81 8.42 2.67
N LEU A 98 -19.23 8.83 1.53
CA LEU A 98 -19.60 8.33 0.22
C LEU A 98 -19.20 6.85 0.02
N ALA A 99 -18.03 6.45 0.54
CA ALA A 99 -17.57 5.07 0.50
C ALA A 99 -18.31 4.19 1.51
N SER A 100 -18.31 4.57 2.78
CA SER A 100 -18.83 3.76 3.89
C SER A 100 -20.35 3.54 3.86
N GLN A 101 -21.14 4.52 3.38
CA GLN A 101 -22.60 4.42 3.37
C GLN A 101 -23.18 4.04 2.00
N TYR A 102 -22.48 4.34 0.92
CA TYR A 102 -22.99 4.20 -0.45
C TYR A 102 -22.08 3.36 -1.37
N HIS A 103 -21.03 2.75 -0.81
CA HIS A 103 -20.09 1.88 -1.50
C HIS A 103 -19.44 2.52 -2.74
N ASN A 104 -19.32 3.85 -2.77
CA ASN A 104 -18.70 4.56 -3.89
C ASN A 104 -17.26 4.94 -3.53
N LEU A 105 -16.34 4.00 -3.78
CA LEU A 105 -14.93 4.10 -3.40
C LEU A 105 -14.15 5.12 -4.26
N PHE A 106 -14.66 5.49 -5.42
CA PHE A 106 -13.92 6.26 -6.43
C PHE A 106 -14.55 7.63 -6.74
N GLY A 107 -15.51 8.08 -5.92
CA GLY A 107 -16.17 9.38 -6.13
C GLY A 107 -16.95 9.48 -7.44
N VAL A 108 -17.45 8.37 -7.99
CA VAL A 108 -18.09 8.35 -9.32
C VAL A 108 -19.38 9.17 -9.29
N LYS A 109 -19.45 10.21 -10.13
CA LYS A 109 -20.67 11.02 -10.32
C LYS A 109 -21.76 10.19 -11.02
N ALA A 110 -23.01 10.41 -10.65
CA ALA A 110 -24.16 9.76 -11.26
C ALA A 110 -24.62 10.53 -12.50
N TYR A 111 -24.81 9.81 -13.60
CA TYR A 111 -25.40 10.31 -14.84
C TYR A 111 -26.57 9.42 -15.24
N GLY A 112 -27.67 10.03 -15.71
CA GLY A 112 -28.88 9.31 -16.08
C GLY A 112 -29.68 8.77 -14.89
N ASP A 113 -30.44 7.71 -15.18
CA ASP A 113 -31.30 7.03 -14.21
C ASP A 113 -30.56 5.84 -13.57
N VAL A 114 -29.73 6.15 -12.59
CA VAL A 114 -29.00 5.18 -11.76
C VAL A 114 -29.22 5.55 -10.29
N PRO A 115 -29.13 4.57 -9.35
CA PRO A 115 -29.13 4.86 -7.92
C PRO A 115 -28.09 5.93 -7.60
N LYS A 116 -28.53 7.01 -6.93
CA LYS A 116 -27.71 8.21 -6.71
C LYS A 116 -28.07 8.94 -5.42
N ILE A 117 -27.08 9.61 -4.85
CA ILE A 117 -27.22 10.47 -3.67
C ILE A 117 -26.63 11.85 -3.97
N LYS A 118 -27.22 12.91 -3.40
CA LYS A 118 -26.65 14.26 -3.46
C LYS A 118 -25.85 14.53 -2.20
N LEU A 119 -24.59 14.92 -2.37
CA LEU A 119 -23.68 15.28 -1.28
C LEU A 119 -22.86 16.50 -1.68
N ASP A 120 -22.46 17.29 -0.69
CA ASP A 120 -21.50 18.36 -0.91
C ASP A 120 -20.11 17.78 -1.17
N THR A 121 -19.42 18.33 -2.17
CA THR A 121 -18.06 17.94 -2.55
C THR A 121 -17.19 19.17 -2.76
N LYS A 122 -15.88 19.02 -2.54
CA LYS A 122 -14.90 20.05 -2.86
C LYS A 122 -14.38 19.85 -4.27
N GLU A 123 -14.45 20.89 -5.09
CA GLU A 123 -13.93 20.90 -6.46
C GLU A 123 -12.85 21.97 -6.59
N PHE A 124 -11.80 21.69 -7.37
CA PHE A 124 -10.77 22.65 -7.68
C PHE A 124 -11.07 23.33 -9.02
N VAL A 125 -11.56 24.57 -8.96
CA VAL A 125 -12.00 25.34 -10.13
C VAL A 125 -11.28 26.68 -10.13
N ASN A 126 -10.65 27.04 -11.26
CA ASN A 126 -9.93 28.30 -11.44
C ASN A 126 -8.89 28.60 -10.33
N GLY A 127 -8.16 27.57 -9.91
CA GLY A 127 -7.09 27.70 -8.90
C GLY A 127 -7.58 27.77 -7.44
N LYS A 128 -8.88 27.57 -7.19
CA LYS A 128 -9.46 27.63 -5.83
C LYS A 128 -10.34 26.41 -5.55
N TRP A 129 -10.34 25.98 -4.30
CA TRP A 129 -11.28 24.97 -3.80
C TRP A 129 -12.63 25.63 -3.52
N ILE A 130 -13.69 25.08 -4.09
CA ILE A 130 -15.09 25.48 -3.83
C ILE A 130 -15.89 24.26 -3.38
N THR A 131 -16.92 24.46 -2.56
CA THR A 131 -17.88 23.40 -2.22
C THR A 131 -19.08 23.51 -3.14
N ILE A 132 -19.45 22.42 -3.80
CA ILE A 132 -20.67 22.33 -4.63
C ILE A 132 -21.44 21.06 -4.30
N SER A 133 -22.75 21.04 -4.55
CA SER A 133 -23.55 19.82 -4.44
C SER A 133 -23.34 18.94 -5.68
N GLY A 134 -22.78 17.75 -5.48
CA GLY A 134 -22.58 16.73 -6.50
C GLY A 134 -23.61 15.61 -6.40
N SER A 135 -24.03 15.05 -7.54
CA SER A 135 -24.79 13.80 -7.58
C SER A 135 -23.83 12.64 -7.78
N PHE A 136 -23.75 11.73 -6.81
CA PHE A 136 -22.84 10.59 -6.81
C PHE A 136 -23.61 9.29 -6.96
N ARG A 137 -22.97 8.31 -7.62
CA ARG A 137 -23.55 6.97 -7.79
C ARG A 137 -23.59 6.24 -6.46
N VAL A 138 -24.64 5.46 -6.24
CA VAL A 138 -24.76 4.51 -5.12
C VAL A 138 -24.51 3.11 -5.68
N TYR A 139 -23.69 2.33 -5.00
CA TYR A 139 -23.42 0.94 -5.32
C TYR A 139 -23.98 0.02 -4.24
N GLU A 140 -24.30 -1.22 -4.62
CA GLU A 140 -24.80 -2.22 -3.68
C GLU A 140 -23.72 -2.70 -2.71
N ASN A 141 -22.45 -2.69 -3.15
CA ASN A 141 -21.29 -3.11 -2.38
C ASN A 141 -19.99 -2.63 -3.06
N ASP A 142 -18.87 -2.76 -2.36
CA ASP A 142 -17.54 -2.35 -2.83
C ASP A 142 -17.13 -3.09 -4.12
N THR A 143 -17.55 -4.34 -4.30
CA THR A 143 -17.28 -5.09 -5.53
C THR A 143 -17.90 -4.43 -6.75
N ALA A 144 -19.16 -3.97 -6.66
CA ALA A 144 -19.82 -3.25 -7.74
C ALA A 144 -19.12 -1.92 -8.06
N SER A 145 -18.62 -1.22 -7.03
CA SER A 145 -17.79 -0.02 -7.18
C SER A 145 -16.52 -0.29 -7.98
N ILE A 146 -15.76 -1.32 -7.58
CA ILE A 146 -14.49 -1.71 -8.17
C ILE A 146 -14.68 -2.18 -9.62
N GLN A 147 -15.74 -2.96 -9.89
CA GLN A 147 -16.10 -3.36 -11.25
C GLN A 147 -16.47 -2.16 -12.12
N GLY A 148 -17.22 -1.19 -11.58
CA GLY A 148 -17.55 0.05 -12.29
C GLY A 148 -16.31 0.85 -12.67
N HIS A 149 -15.39 1.01 -11.74
CA HIS A 149 -14.11 1.68 -11.97
C HIS A 149 -13.24 0.95 -13.01
N ALA A 150 -13.10 -0.37 -12.91
CA ALA A 150 -12.35 -1.17 -13.88
C ALA A 150 -12.93 -1.02 -15.30
N ARG A 151 -14.27 -1.02 -15.45
CA ARG A 151 -14.93 -0.77 -16.73
C ARG A 151 -14.70 0.64 -17.26
N LEU A 152 -14.68 1.66 -16.40
CA LEU A 152 -14.38 3.04 -16.80
C LEU A 152 -12.97 3.13 -17.40
N LEU A 153 -11.96 2.59 -16.71
CA LEU A 153 -10.58 2.61 -17.22
C LEU A 153 -10.40 1.74 -18.46
N ALA A 154 -11.13 0.61 -18.55
CA ALA A 154 -11.08 -0.26 -19.71
C ALA A 154 -11.71 0.34 -20.96
N ASN A 155 -12.88 0.99 -20.81
CA ASN A 155 -13.74 1.38 -21.93
C ASN A 155 -13.79 2.89 -22.17
N GLY A 156 -13.13 3.69 -21.33
CA GLY A 156 -13.25 5.15 -21.38
C GLY A 156 -14.65 5.66 -21.01
N THR A 157 -14.91 6.91 -21.37
CA THR A 157 -16.22 7.55 -21.22
C THR A 157 -17.06 7.38 -22.48
N THR A 158 -18.36 7.65 -22.40
CA THR A 158 -19.28 7.52 -23.55
C THR A 158 -18.90 8.41 -24.74
N TRP A 159 -18.27 9.55 -24.49
CA TRP A 159 -17.80 10.47 -25.53
C TRP A 159 -16.32 10.28 -25.90
N ASN A 160 -15.54 9.56 -25.10
CA ASN A 160 -14.15 9.23 -25.39
C ASN A 160 -13.80 7.79 -24.95
N PRO A 161 -14.08 6.79 -25.80
CA PRO A 161 -13.83 5.38 -25.47
C PRO A 161 -12.36 5.01 -25.28
N LYS A 162 -11.43 5.86 -25.72
CA LYS A 162 -9.98 5.63 -25.60
C LYS A 162 -9.34 6.50 -24.53
N GLN A 163 -10.14 7.18 -23.70
CA GLN A 163 -9.66 8.17 -22.74
C GLN A 163 -8.49 7.66 -21.88
N TYR A 164 -8.58 6.42 -21.40
CA TYR A 164 -7.59 5.80 -20.51
C TYR A 164 -6.72 4.74 -21.20
N ALA A 165 -6.63 4.73 -22.53
CA ALA A 165 -5.87 3.72 -23.26
C ALA A 165 -4.37 3.71 -22.88
N SER A 166 -3.79 4.88 -22.59
CA SER A 166 -2.41 5.02 -22.08
C SER A 166 -2.21 4.39 -20.71
N VAL A 167 -3.23 4.44 -19.84
CA VAL A 167 -3.20 3.80 -18.51
C VAL A 167 -3.12 2.28 -18.66
N LEU A 168 -3.90 1.69 -19.58
CA LEU A 168 -3.89 0.25 -19.84
C LEU A 168 -2.60 -0.24 -20.53
N GLN A 169 -1.93 0.63 -21.29
CA GLN A 169 -0.69 0.30 -21.98
C GLN A 169 0.54 0.35 -21.09
N ALA A 170 0.49 1.12 -20.00
CA ALA A 170 1.58 1.30 -19.05
C ALA A 170 2.08 -0.05 -18.50
N LYS A 171 3.40 -0.17 -18.36
CA LYS A 171 4.06 -1.39 -17.86
C LYS A 171 4.46 -1.30 -16.39
N ASP A 172 4.37 -0.10 -15.83
CA ASP A 172 4.68 0.22 -14.45
C ASP A 172 3.68 1.25 -13.93
N TYR A 173 3.54 1.28 -12.61
CA TYR A 173 2.57 2.16 -11.95
C TYR A 173 2.92 3.65 -12.06
N LYS A 174 4.20 4.02 -12.25
CA LYS A 174 4.58 5.43 -12.39
C LYS A 174 4.09 5.96 -13.72
N THR A 175 4.28 5.20 -14.80
CA THR A 175 3.74 5.51 -16.12
C THR A 175 2.21 5.54 -16.10
N ALA A 176 1.56 4.55 -15.44
CA ALA A 176 0.11 4.51 -15.33
C ALA A 176 -0.47 5.69 -14.52
N ALA A 177 0.18 6.09 -13.43
CA ALA A 177 -0.23 7.24 -12.61
C ALA A 177 -0.11 8.57 -13.38
N ASN A 178 0.96 8.75 -14.14
CA ASN A 178 1.09 9.92 -15.03
C ASN A 178 0.05 9.89 -16.14
N ALA A 179 -0.24 8.72 -16.70
CA ALA A 179 -1.29 8.54 -17.70
C ALA A 179 -2.68 8.88 -17.15
N LEU A 180 -3.00 8.54 -15.89
CA LEU A 180 -4.26 8.93 -15.26
C LEU A 180 -4.46 10.45 -15.27
N TYR A 181 -3.42 11.19 -14.91
CA TYR A 181 -3.46 12.66 -14.92
C TYR A 181 -3.61 13.21 -16.35
N THR A 182 -2.79 12.76 -17.30
CA THR A 182 -2.85 13.26 -18.68
C THR A 182 -4.13 12.85 -19.42
N SER A 183 -4.77 11.75 -19.02
CA SER A 183 -6.09 11.31 -19.48
C SER A 183 -7.26 12.05 -18.83
N GLY A 184 -6.99 12.99 -17.90
CA GLY A 184 -8.00 13.83 -17.26
C GLY A 184 -8.84 13.10 -16.21
N TYR A 185 -8.27 12.12 -15.49
CA TYR A 185 -8.97 11.48 -14.37
C TYR A 185 -9.21 12.47 -13.21
N ALA A 186 -8.24 13.33 -12.93
CA ALA A 186 -8.33 14.36 -11.89
C ALA A 186 -7.78 15.70 -12.41
N THR A 187 -8.32 16.81 -11.90
CA THR A 187 -7.84 18.17 -12.20
C THR A 187 -6.68 18.62 -11.32
N ASP A 188 -6.39 17.88 -10.24
CA ASP A 188 -5.28 18.15 -9.34
C ASP A 188 -3.93 17.85 -10.03
N PRO A 189 -3.03 18.85 -10.21
CA PRO A 189 -1.73 18.64 -10.85
C PRO A 189 -0.80 17.71 -10.06
N THR A 190 -1.09 17.45 -8.78
CA THR A 190 -0.32 16.54 -7.92
C THR A 190 -0.89 15.12 -7.88
N TYR A 191 -1.95 14.83 -8.64
CA TYR A 191 -2.66 13.55 -8.57
C TYR A 191 -1.74 12.34 -8.84
N ALA A 192 -0.96 12.38 -9.92
CA ALA A 192 -0.03 11.30 -10.25
C ALA A 192 0.96 11.03 -9.12
N LYS A 193 1.48 12.09 -8.49
CA LYS A 193 2.38 12.00 -7.34
C LYS A 193 1.71 11.33 -6.14
N LYS A 194 0.48 11.73 -5.80
CA LYS A 194 -0.29 11.12 -4.70
C LYS A 194 -0.53 9.62 -4.91
N ILE A 195 -0.85 9.22 -6.14
CA ILE A 195 -1.02 7.80 -6.48
C ILE A 195 0.30 7.04 -6.32
N ILE A 196 1.41 7.57 -6.83
CA ILE A 196 2.74 6.97 -6.66
C ILE A 196 3.09 6.84 -5.17
N GLU A 197 2.90 7.89 -4.38
CA GLU A 197 3.16 7.89 -2.94
C GLU A 197 2.30 6.85 -2.21
N MET A 198 1.02 6.70 -2.58
CA MET A 198 0.14 5.68 -2.02
C MET A 198 0.65 4.26 -2.34
N ILE A 199 1.10 4.03 -3.57
CA ILE A 199 1.66 2.74 -3.98
C ILE A 199 2.94 2.43 -3.22
N GLU A 200 3.87 3.39 -3.13
CA GLU A 200 5.17 3.21 -2.47
C GLU A 200 5.01 3.07 -0.94
N THR A 201 4.11 3.84 -0.31
CA THR A 201 3.89 3.80 1.15
C THR A 201 3.29 2.48 1.63
N TYR A 202 2.38 1.91 0.85
CA TYR A 202 1.68 0.66 1.21
C TYR A 202 2.18 -0.56 0.42
N HIS A 203 3.26 -0.40 -0.34
CA HIS A 203 3.85 -1.43 -1.20
C HIS A 203 2.80 -2.12 -2.09
N LEU A 204 1.94 -1.34 -2.74
CA LEU A 204 0.79 -1.87 -3.50
C LEU A 204 1.21 -2.51 -4.83
N ASP A 205 2.41 -2.25 -5.30
CA ASP A 205 3.02 -2.86 -6.48
C ASP A 205 3.18 -4.39 -6.34
N GLN A 206 3.23 -4.90 -5.10
CA GLN A 206 3.20 -6.35 -4.84
C GLN A 206 1.95 -7.06 -5.43
N TYR A 207 0.86 -6.31 -5.66
CA TYR A 207 -0.37 -6.84 -6.25
C TYR A 207 -0.37 -6.86 -7.79
N ASP A 208 0.61 -6.23 -8.45
CA ASP A 208 0.71 -6.20 -9.91
C ASP A 208 1.29 -7.47 -10.53
N ALA A 209 2.01 -8.26 -9.73
CA ALA A 209 2.69 -9.45 -10.20
C ALA A 209 1.71 -10.52 -10.73
N LYS A 210 1.98 -11.01 -11.94
CA LYS A 210 1.38 -12.24 -12.49
C LYS A 210 2.07 -13.46 -11.90
N THR A 211 1.93 -13.73 -10.59
CA THR A 211 2.22 -15.05 -10.00
C THR A 211 1.65 -15.16 -8.58
N PRO A 212 1.10 -16.32 -8.17
CA PRO A 212 0.87 -16.59 -6.75
C PRO A 212 2.22 -16.66 -6.03
N PRO A 213 2.29 -16.34 -4.72
CA PRO A 213 3.54 -16.48 -3.98
C PRO A 213 4.03 -17.93 -4.06
N THR A 214 5.19 -18.15 -4.68
CA THR A 214 5.93 -19.40 -4.51
C THR A 214 6.44 -19.42 -3.08
N THR A 215 5.86 -20.29 -2.27
CA THR A 215 6.28 -20.54 -0.90
C THR A 215 7.72 -21.10 -0.90
N PRO A 216 8.64 -20.59 -0.05
CA PRO A 216 9.95 -21.19 0.16
C PRO A 216 9.88 -22.55 0.86
#